data_AF-A0A1B8HEE2-F1
#
_entry.id   AF-A0A1B8HEE2-F1
#
_cell.length_a   1.000
_cell.length_b   1.000
_cell.length_c   1.000
_cell.angle_alpha   90.00
_cell.angle_beta   90.00
_cell.angle_gamma   90.00
#
_symmetry.space_group_name_H-M   'P 1'
#
loop_
_entity.id
_entity.type
_entity.pdbx_description
1 polymer ?
#
loop_
_entity_poly.entity_id
_entity_poly.type
_entity_poly.pdbx_seq_one_letter_code
_entity_poly.pdbx_strand_id
1 'polypeptide(L)'
;MSDNKCRVFISYSWDSGEHRDWVRKLADSLESDENFHVIWDGYDLDSFTDKNKFMEQAVFDSDYIVVVGTKQYKEKADDRRGGVGIETYLSAVAHWKKFRK
;
A
#
# COMPACT_ATOMS: atom_id res chain seq x y z
N MET A 1 -23.99 -8.25 11.20
CA MET A 1 -22.96 -7.64 12.07
C MET A 1 -22.15 -6.75 11.14
N SER A 2 -22.12 -5.45 11.40
CA SER A 2 -21.33 -4.52 10.58
C SER A 2 -19.86 -4.82 10.85
N ASP A 3 -19.19 -5.48 9.89
CA ASP A 3 -17.74 -5.61 9.82
C ASP A 3 -17.16 -4.19 9.67
N ASN A 4 -17.00 -3.49 10.80
CA ASN A 4 -16.44 -2.14 10.83
C ASN A 4 -14.94 -2.22 11.06
N LYS A 5 -14.26 -3.12 10.33
CA LYS A 5 -12.81 -3.22 10.35
C LYS A 5 -12.21 -2.03 9.64
N CYS A 6 -11.28 -1.39 10.31
CA CYS A 6 -10.49 -0.29 9.78
C CYS A 6 -9.54 -0.84 8.70
N ARG A 7 -9.73 -0.41 7.45
CA ARG A 7 -8.96 -0.90 6.31
C ARG A 7 -7.65 -0.15 6.20
N VAL A 8 -6.55 -0.89 6.27
CA VAL A 8 -5.20 -0.33 6.27
C VAL A 8 -4.43 -0.84 5.06
N PHE A 9 -4.10 0.05 4.13
CA PHE A 9 -3.25 -0.29 3.00
C PHE A 9 -1.78 -0.05 3.34
N ILE A 10 -0.92 -1.05 3.09
CA ILE A 10 0.53 -0.92 3.28
C ILE A 10 1.22 -0.66 1.93
N SER A 11 1.66 0.58 1.73
CA SER A 11 2.45 1.00 0.57
C SER A 11 3.94 0.86 0.86
N TYR A 12 4.62 -0.01 0.10
CA TYR A 12 6.05 -0.27 0.22
C TYR A 12 6.68 -0.57 -1.14
N SER A 13 8.01 -0.61 -1.21
CA SER A 13 8.73 -0.97 -2.42
C SER A 13 9.34 -2.36 -2.33
N TRP A 14 9.38 -3.07 -3.45
CA TRP A 14 10.00 -4.40 -3.52
C TRP A 14 11.52 -4.27 -3.59
N ASP A 15 12.15 -3.99 -2.45
CA ASP A 15 13.58 -3.67 -2.38
C ASP A 15 14.46 -4.92 -2.26
N SER A 16 14.19 -5.76 -1.28
CA SER A 16 14.92 -7.00 -1.02
C SER A 16 14.01 -8.04 -0.37
N GLY A 17 14.43 -9.31 -0.35
CA GLY A 17 13.71 -10.37 0.37
C GLY A 17 13.54 -10.04 1.86
N GLU A 18 14.61 -9.56 2.51
CA GLU A 18 14.60 -9.13 3.91
C GLU A 18 13.59 -7.99 4.16
N HIS A 19 13.54 -7.00 3.28
CA HIS A 19 12.58 -5.91 3.40
C HIS A 19 11.14 -6.40 3.24
N ARG A 20 10.89 -7.29 2.27
CA ARG A 20 9.57 -7.91 2.08
C ARG A 20 9.14 -8.72 3.29
N ASP A 21 10.06 -9.46 3.90
CA ASP A 21 9.79 -10.20 5.14
C ASP A 21 9.51 -9.29 6.33
N TRP A 22 10.17 -8.13 6.40
CA TRP A 22 9.87 -7.12 7.42
C TRP A 22 8.46 -6.55 7.23
N VAL A 23 8.09 -6.21 5.99
CA VAL A 23 6.74 -5.70 5.66
C VAL A 23 5.67 -6.74 5.95
N ARG A 24 5.93 -8.02 5.62
CA ARG A 24 5.05 -9.13 5.97
C ARG A 24 4.81 -9.22 7.48
N LYS A 25 5.87 -9.15 8.30
CA LYS A 25 5.72 -9.16 9.76
C LYS A 25 4.89 -7.99 10.29
N LEU A 26 5.03 -6.81 9.66
CA LEU A 26 4.20 -5.65 9.99
C LEU A 26 2.73 -5.91 9.63
N ALA A 27 2.46 -6.44 8.43
CA ALA A 27 1.12 -6.81 7.98
C ALA A 27 0.49 -7.86 8.92
N ASP A 28 1.21 -8.96 9.19
CA ASP A 28 0.78 -10.05 10.08
C ASP A 28 0.45 -9.51 11.49
N SER A 29 1.27 -8.58 12.01
CA SER A 29 1.05 -7.98 13.32
C SER A 29 -0.19 -7.08 13.36
N LEU A 30 -0.47 -6.34 12.29
CA LEU A 30 -1.67 -5.49 12.20
C LEU A 30 -2.93 -6.34 12.02
N GLU A 31 -2.88 -7.36 11.17
CA GLU A 31 -4.00 -8.29 10.93
C GLU A 31 -4.35 -9.14 12.17
N SER A 32 -3.41 -9.27 13.12
CA SER A 32 -3.65 -9.98 14.38
C SER A 32 -4.65 -9.29 15.32
N ASP A 33 -4.89 -7.99 15.12
CA ASP A 33 -5.91 -7.23 15.84
C ASP A 33 -7.21 -7.23 15.04
N GLU A 34 -8.29 -7.68 15.68
CA GLU A 34 -9.61 -7.86 15.08
C GLU A 34 -10.23 -6.57 14.52
N ASN A 35 -9.73 -5.41 14.95
CA ASN A 35 -10.21 -4.10 14.51
C ASN A 35 -9.65 -3.69 13.14
N PHE A 36 -8.59 -4.34 12.65
CA PHE A 36 -7.96 -3.98 11.38
C PHE A 36 -8.21 -5.03 10.30
N HIS A 37 -8.23 -4.54 9.05
CA HIS A 37 -8.12 -5.36 7.86
C HIS A 37 -7.02 -4.78 6.97
N VAL A 38 -5.95 -5.53 6.80
CA VAL A 38 -4.74 -5.14 6.08
C VAL A 38 -4.90 -5.51 4.61
N ILE A 39 -4.81 -4.49 3.77
CA ILE A 39 -4.70 -4.64 2.32
C ILE A 39 -3.20 -4.68 2.00
N TRP A 40 -2.71 -5.85 1.60
CA TRP A 40 -1.29 -6.05 1.30
C TRP A 40 -1.11 -7.01 0.13
N ASP A 41 -0.25 -6.61 -0.79
CA ASP A 41 -0.02 -7.31 -2.04
C ASP A 41 0.51 -8.75 -1.88
N GLY A 42 1.13 -9.06 -0.75
CA GLY A 42 1.58 -10.42 -0.42
C GLY A 42 0.48 -11.38 0.03
N TYR A 43 -0.70 -10.88 0.42
CA TYR A 43 -1.90 -11.69 0.64
C TYR A 43 -2.76 -11.79 -0.63
N ASP A 44 -2.81 -10.71 -1.41
CA ASP A 44 -3.88 -10.50 -2.39
C ASP A 44 -3.46 -10.63 -3.87
N LEU A 45 -2.15 -10.62 -4.18
CA LEU A 45 -1.70 -10.76 -5.57
C LEU A 45 -1.41 -12.22 -5.93
N ASP A 46 -2.36 -12.85 -6.61
CA ASP A 46 -2.05 -13.91 -7.56
C ASP A 46 -1.32 -13.30 -8.76
N SER A 47 -0.42 -14.05 -9.39
CA SER A 47 0.55 -13.56 -10.40
C SER A 47 -0.04 -12.94 -11.68
N PHE A 48 -1.37 -12.81 -11.77
CA PHE A 48 -2.15 -12.29 -12.89
C PHE A 48 -2.79 -10.91 -12.65
N THR A 49 -2.75 -10.36 -11.44
CA THR A 49 -3.41 -9.09 -11.12
C THR A 49 -2.55 -7.90 -11.52
N ASP A 50 -3.12 -6.96 -12.29
CA ASP A 50 -2.48 -5.69 -12.62
C ASP A 50 -2.23 -4.89 -11.34
N LYS A 51 -0.95 -4.81 -10.95
CA LYS A 51 -0.50 -4.13 -9.73
C LYS A 51 -0.99 -2.68 -9.66
N ASN A 52 -1.03 -1.98 -10.81
CA ASN A 52 -1.47 -0.58 -10.83
C ASN A 52 -2.94 -0.48 -10.46
N LYS A 53 -3.78 -1.37 -11.00
CA LYS A 53 -5.21 -1.44 -10.66
C LYS A 53 -5.44 -1.81 -9.20
N PHE A 54 -4.67 -2.76 -8.66
CA PHE A 54 -4.75 -3.12 -7.24
C PHE A 54 -4.42 -1.92 -6.34
N MET A 55 -3.33 -1.21 -6.62
CA MET A 55 -2.93 -0.04 -5.83
C MET A 55 -3.91 1.12 -5.96
N GLU A 56 -4.43 1.40 -7.16
CA GLU A 56 -5.51 2.38 -7.33
C GLU A 56 -6.69 2.05 -6.43
N GLN A 57 -7.17 0.81 -6.50
CA GLN A 57 -8.31 0.37 -5.72
C GLN A 57 -8.04 0.43 -4.21
N ALA A 58 -6.87 -0.05 -3.78
CA ALA A 58 -6.47 -0.06 -2.36
C ALA A 58 -6.40 1.35 -1.75
N VAL A 59 -6.06 2.38 -2.53
CA VAL A 59 -6.05 3.77 -2.07
C VAL A 59 -7.45 4.32 -1.83
N PHE A 60 -8.43 3.92 -2.64
CA PHE A 60 -9.82 4.36 -2.46
C PHE A 60 -10.55 3.55 -1.38
N ASP A 61 -10.18 2.27 -1.22
CA ASP A 61 -10.87 1.35 -0.32
C ASP A 61 -10.30 1.32 1.11
N SER A 62 -9.16 1.98 1.35
CA SER A 62 -8.54 2.05 2.68
C SER A 62 -8.94 3.30 3.46
N ASP A 63 -9.13 3.12 4.77
CA ASP A 63 -9.32 4.21 5.72
C ASP A 63 -7.99 4.89 6.06
N TYR A 64 -6.91 4.09 6.09
CA TYR A 64 -5.55 4.56 6.36
C TYR A 64 -4.53 3.94 5.42
N ILE A 65 -3.48 4.71 5.15
CA ILE A 65 -2.36 4.25 4.33
C ILE A 65 -1.06 4.35 5.14
N VAL A 66 -0.40 3.22 5.32
CA VAL A 66 0.91 3.12 5.95
C VAL A 66 1.97 3.10 4.86
N VAL A 67 2.86 4.09 4.87
CA VAL A 67 3.98 4.17 3.93
C VAL A 67 5.24 3.66 4.59
N VAL A 68 5.80 2.57 4.05
CA VAL A 68 7.10 2.05 4.45
C VAL A 68 8.19 2.72 3.60
N GLY A 69 8.69 3.86 4.08
CA GLY A 69 9.64 4.68 3.34
C GLY A 69 11.08 4.18 3.47
N THR A 70 11.60 3.54 2.42
CA THR A 70 13.02 3.25 2.24
C THR A 70 13.67 4.26 1.28
N LYS A 71 15.00 4.22 1.16
CA LYS A 71 15.71 5.00 0.15
C LYS A 71 15.26 4.65 -1.27
N GLN A 72 15.11 3.36 -1.57
CA GLN A 72 14.64 2.90 -2.88
C GLN A 72 13.17 3.25 -3.11
N TYR A 73 12.32 3.21 -2.07
CA TYR A 73 10.95 3.71 -2.15
C TYR A 73 10.93 5.17 -2.58
N LYS A 74 11.76 5.99 -1.92
CA LYS A 74 11.90 7.41 -2.24
C LYS A 74 12.42 7.63 -3.66
N GLU A 75 13.45 6.91 -4.08
CA GLU A 75 14.00 7.04 -5.45
C GLU A 75 12.95 6.68 -6.51
N LYS A 76 12.21 5.57 -6.32
CA LYS A 76 11.10 5.17 -7.20
C LYS A 76 9.96 6.20 -7.20
N ALA A 77 9.69 6.83 -6.06
CA ALA A 77 8.69 7.88 -5.91
C ALA A 77 9.09 9.20 -6.61
N ASP A 78 10.36 9.61 -6.44
CA ASP A 78 10.91 10.87 -6.96
C ASP A 78 11.14 10.80 -8.47
N ASP A 79 11.65 9.68 -8.99
CA ASP A 79 12.08 9.56 -10.38
C ASP A 79 10.93 9.42 -11.38
N ARG A 80 9.69 9.12 -10.93
CA ARG A 80 8.56 8.74 -11.81
C ARG A 80 8.99 7.80 -12.94
N ARG A 81 9.92 6.90 -12.61
CA ARG A 81 10.53 5.95 -13.53
C ARG A 81 10.49 4.59 -12.88
N GLY A 82 9.46 3.84 -13.23
CA GLY A 82 9.37 2.43 -12.93
C GLY A 82 7.92 2.05 -12.86
N GLY A 83 7.40 1.51 -13.96
CA GLY A 83 6.04 0.98 -14.04
C GLY A 83 5.83 -0.15 -13.04
N VAL A 84 5.52 0.20 -11.79
CA VAL A 84 4.83 -0.56 -10.76
C VAL A 84 4.31 0.46 -9.71
N GLY A 85 3.19 1.14 -10.00
CA GLY A 85 2.24 1.57 -8.97
C GLY A 85 2.47 2.75 -8.03
N ILE A 86 3.72 3.12 -7.74
CA ILE A 86 4.01 4.19 -6.76
C ILE A 86 3.62 5.57 -7.33
N GLU A 87 3.74 5.75 -8.65
CA GLU A 87 3.35 6.99 -9.34
C GLU A 87 1.85 7.29 -9.20
N THR A 88 1.02 6.24 -9.22
CA THR A 88 -0.43 6.39 -9.03
C THR A 88 -0.78 6.68 -7.57
N TYR A 89 -0.10 6.04 -6.62
CA TYR A 89 -0.26 6.32 -5.19
C TYR A 89 0.07 7.79 -4.86
N LEU A 90 1.21 8.31 -5.32
CA LEU A 90 1.58 9.70 -5.10
C LEU A 90 0.62 10.68 -5.78
N SER A 91 0.11 10.31 -6.96
CA SER A 91 -0.89 11.11 -7.68
C SER A 91 -2.23 11.13 -6.94
N ALA A 92 -2.65 10.01 -6.35
CA ALA A 92 -3.85 9.93 -5.52
C ALA A 92 -3.68 10.70 -4.20
N VAL A 93 -2.54 10.59 -3.53
CA VAL A 93 -2.23 11.40 -2.33
C VAL A 93 -2.20 12.89 -2.64
N ALA A 94 -1.63 13.29 -3.79
CA ALA A 94 -1.67 14.67 -4.26
C ALA A 94 -3.11 15.14 -4.57
N HIS A 95 -3.96 14.24 -5.10
CA HIS A 95 -5.37 14.50 -5.35
C HIS A 95 -6.16 14.71 -4.04
N TRP A 96 -5.99 13.85 -3.04
CA TRP A 96 -6.63 13.96 -1.72
C TRP A 96 -6.29 15.26 -0.99
N LYS A 97 -5.06 15.78 -1.11
CA LYS A 97 -4.68 17.10 -0.58
C LYS A 97 -5.46 18.26 -1.22
N LYS A 98 -5.93 18.07 -2.45
CA LYS A 98 -6.68 19.08 -3.21
C LYS A 98 -8.15 19.16 -2.82
N PHE A 99 -8.73 18.07 -2.30
CA PHE A 99 -10.13 17.98 -1.86
C PHE A 99 -10.38 18.48 -0.42
N ARG A 100 -9.33 18.79 0.35
CA ARG A 100 -9.44 19.38 1.69
C ARG A 100 -9.36 20.91 1.72
N LYS A 101 -9.60 21.58 0.59
CA LYS A 101 -9.75 23.05 0.52
C LYS A 101 -11.21 23.44 0.37
#